data_AF-A0A952VRV5-F1
#
_entry.id   AF-A0A952VRV5-F1
#
_cell.length_a   1.000
_cell.length_b   1.000
_cell.length_c   1.000
_cell.angle_alpha   90.00
_cell.angle_beta   90.00
_cell.angle_gamma   90.00
#
_symmetry.space_group_name_H-M   'P 1'
#
loop_
_entity.id
_entity.type
_entity.pdbx_description
1 polymer ?
#
loop_
_entity_poly.entity_id
_entity_poly.type
_entity_poly.pdbx_seq_one_letter_code
_entity_poly.pdbx_strand_id
1 'polypeptide(L)'
;MKSPAYGSMWIAVLWTCGFVSPSAAIEVQPAQAQVQRSLDRGKEAAVQRQAPETFYTRFGSGDGLHPGGFLVTKLGGLSVLATHMALRGLEPSAADIAQVTEAPTMLVSTVILGDSPSFAVNSYILLDQERRVVKPATVRVDGQASRSSAWPKSPKFLAKVVATFRYADFDPSALTTITVFPGTGGEVHFSLNFAEID
;
A
#
# COMPACT_ATOMS: atom_id res chain seq x y z
N MET A 1 -61.96 43.12 23.85
CA MET A 1 -61.51 41.74 23.55
C MET A 1 -60.24 41.85 22.70
N LYS A 2 -59.15 41.22 23.14
CA LYS A 2 -57.82 41.27 22.50
C LYS A 2 -57.69 40.09 21.52
N SER A 3 -57.26 40.35 20.28
CA SER A 3 -56.79 39.30 19.34
C SER A 3 -55.31 38.98 19.59
N PRO A 4 -54.87 37.71 19.54
CA PRO A 4 -53.46 37.38 19.58
C PRO A 4 -52.86 37.34 18.16
N ALA A 5 -51.68 37.93 18.01
CA ALA A 5 -50.85 37.83 16.82
C ALA A 5 -50.11 36.49 16.84
N TYR A 6 -50.23 35.70 15.77
CA TYR A 6 -49.39 34.52 15.53
C TYR A 6 -48.09 34.95 14.85
N GLY A 7 -47.00 34.93 15.61
CA GLY A 7 -45.64 35.11 15.09
C GLY A 7 -45.19 33.83 14.36
N SER A 8 -44.84 33.97 13.08
CA SER A 8 -44.28 32.88 12.27
C SER A 8 -42.78 32.74 12.58
N MET A 9 -42.40 31.60 13.17
CA MET A 9 -41.01 31.24 13.46
C MET A 9 -40.42 30.54 12.24
N TRP A 10 -39.48 31.19 11.54
CA TRP A 10 -38.76 30.60 10.42
C TRP A 10 -37.59 29.78 10.95
N ILE A 11 -37.63 28.46 10.77
CA ILE A 11 -36.50 27.57 11.03
C ILE A 11 -35.60 27.59 9.79
N ALA A 12 -34.42 28.20 9.92
CA ALA A 12 -33.37 28.11 8.92
C ALA A 12 -32.69 26.74 9.06
N VAL A 13 -32.93 25.85 8.09
CA VAL A 13 -32.23 24.57 7.97
C VAL A 13 -30.86 24.83 7.34
N LEU A 14 -29.81 24.77 8.14
CA LEU A 14 -28.42 24.76 7.67
C LEU A 14 -28.13 23.39 7.05
N TRP A 15 -28.06 23.34 5.72
CA TRP A 15 -27.53 22.21 4.97
C TRP A 15 -26.02 22.17 5.12
N THR A 16 -25.51 21.34 6.03
CA THR A 16 -24.10 20.97 6.05
C THR A 16 -23.86 19.95 4.92
N CYS A 17 -23.46 20.43 3.75
CA CYS A 17 -22.86 19.58 2.72
C CYS A 17 -21.52 19.05 3.24
N GLY A 18 -21.53 17.86 3.85
CA GLY A 18 -20.31 17.13 4.13
C GLY A 18 -19.67 16.72 2.80
N PHE A 19 -18.49 17.26 2.50
CA PHE A 19 -17.64 16.73 1.44
C PHE A 19 -17.12 15.37 1.90
N VAL A 20 -17.81 14.29 1.54
CA VAL A 20 -17.24 12.96 1.56
C VAL A 20 -16.14 12.98 0.51
N SER A 21 -14.88 13.04 0.93
CA SER A 21 -13.73 12.88 0.03
C SER A 21 -13.58 11.37 -0.22
N PRO A 22 -13.86 10.85 -1.42
CA PRO A 22 -13.56 9.46 -1.70
C PRO A 22 -12.04 9.39 -1.93
N SER A 23 -11.28 9.06 -0.88
CA SER A 23 -9.88 8.68 -0.99
C SER A 23 -9.79 7.27 -0.44
N ALA A 24 -10.25 6.32 -1.26
CA ALA A 24 -10.16 4.91 -0.93
C ALA A 24 -10.20 4.15 -2.26
N ALA A 25 -9.03 4.06 -2.88
CA ALA A 25 -8.69 3.27 -4.07
C ALA A 25 -7.20 3.52 -4.35
N ILE A 26 -6.50 2.49 -4.81
CA ILE A 26 -5.09 2.66 -5.18
C ILE A 26 -4.98 3.67 -6.32
N GLU A 27 -4.46 4.85 -6.02
CA GLU A 27 -4.50 5.97 -6.95
C GLU A 27 -3.55 5.77 -8.13
N VAL A 28 -4.11 5.77 -9.34
CA VAL A 28 -3.36 5.60 -10.59
C VAL A 28 -2.85 6.95 -11.10
N GLN A 29 -3.59 8.03 -10.90
CA GLN A 29 -3.23 9.39 -11.31
C GLN A 29 -3.58 10.38 -10.19
N PRO A 30 -2.70 10.54 -9.19
CA PRO A 30 -3.04 11.32 -8.01
C PRO A 30 -3.30 12.78 -8.32
N ALA A 31 -4.43 13.28 -7.83
CA ALA A 31 -4.76 14.70 -7.89
C ALA A 31 -3.72 15.52 -7.11
N GLN A 32 -3.49 16.76 -7.54
CA GLN A 32 -2.50 17.65 -6.92
C GLN A 32 -2.70 17.80 -5.40
N ALA A 33 -3.95 17.82 -4.93
CA ALA A 33 -4.27 17.87 -3.51
C ALA A 33 -3.89 16.58 -2.75
N GLN A 34 -3.99 15.39 -3.36
CA GLN A 34 -3.50 14.14 -2.76
C GLN A 34 -1.96 14.14 -2.72
N VAL A 35 -1.31 14.57 -3.80
CA VAL A 35 0.15 14.70 -3.86
C VAL A 35 0.66 15.60 -2.72
N GLN A 36 0.09 16.79 -2.58
CA GLN A 36 0.49 17.72 -1.52
C GLN A 36 0.28 17.12 -0.13
N ARG A 37 -0.88 16.50 0.12
CA ARG A 37 -1.16 15.82 1.40
C ARG A 37 -0.13 14.72 1.72
N SER A 38 0.25 13.91 0.73
CA SER A 38 1.28 12.88 0.92
C SER A 38 2.65 13.47 1.26
N LEU A 39 3.04 14.56 0.60
CA LEU A 39 4.29 15.27 0.88
C LEU A 39 4.30 15.85 2.30
N ASP A 40 3.23 16.55 2.68
CA ASP A 40 3.08 17.16 4.02
C ASP A 40 3.12 16.10 5.11
N ARG A 41 2.40 14.99 4.92
CA ARG A 41 2.43 13.83 5.83
C ARG A 41 3.83 13.26 5.99
N GLY A 42 4.60 13.17 4.91
CA GLY A 42 5.98 12.70 4.95
C GLY A 42 6.92 13.63 5.74
N LYS A 43 6.76 14.95 5.57
CA LYS A 43 7.51 15.95 6.35
C LYS A 43 7.18 15.86 7.84
N GLU A 44 5.90 15.72 8.17
CA GLU A 44 5.46 15.57 9.55
C GLU A 44 6.05 14.31 10.19
N ALA A 45 6.06 13.17 9.49
CA ALA A 45 6.72 11.95 9.98
C ALA A 45 8.21 12.13 10.24
N ALA A 46 8.92 12.94 9.43
CA ALA A 46 10.32 13.24 9.69
C ALA A 46 10.52 14.04 10.98
N VAL A 47 9.66 15.02 11.26
CA VAL A 47 9.65 15.77 12.54
C VAL A 47 9.42 14.81 13.71
N GLN A 48 8.50 13.87 13.55
CA GLN A 48 8.17 12.86 14.56
C GLN A 48 9.17 11.70 14.62
N ARG A 49 10.23 11.70 13.79
CA ARG A 49 11.21 10.62 13.65
C ARG A 49 10.58 9.24 13.39
N GLN A 50 9.46 9.22 12.69
CA GLN A 50 8.82 7.99 12.26
C GLN A 50 9.60 7.39 11.08
N ALA A 51 9.68 6.07 11.07
CA ALA A 51 10.35 5.34 10.00
C ALA A 51 9.55 5.48 8.68
N PRO A 52 10.17 5.77 7.53
CA PRO A 52 9.44 5.98 6.27
C PRO A 52 8.56 4.80 5.85
N GLU A 53 8.94 3.57 6.19
CA GLU A 53 8.18 2.36 5.89
C GLU A 53 6.81 2.26 6.59
N THR A 54 6.45 3.22 7.45
CA THR A 54 5.11 3.33 8.03
C THR A 54 4.05 3.72 6.99
N PHE A 55 4.46 4.26 5.83
CA PHE A 55 3.55 4.61 4.73
C PHE A 55 3.28 3.48 3.75
N TYR A 56 3.83 2.29 3.99
CA TYR A 56 3.49 1.12 3.18
C TYR A 56 2.20 0.48 3.69
N THR A 57 1.33 0.09 2.77
CA THR A 57 0.11 -0.64 3.10
C THR A 57 0.46 -2.09 3.38
N ARG A 58 0.37 -2.51 4.65
CA ARG A 58 0.76 -3.85 5.11
C ARG A 58 -0.39 -4.85 5.00
N PHE A 59 -0.04 -6.11 4.77
CA PHE A 59 -0.98 -7.23 4.76
C PHE A 59 -0.34 -8.49 5.33
N GLY A 60 -1.18 -9.45 5.72
CA GLY A 60 -0.72 -10.66 6.41
C GLY A 60 -0.08 -10.35 7.76
N SER A 61 0.88 -11.17 8.18
CA SER A 61 1.54 -11.02 9.47
C SER A 61 2.78 -10.12 9.43
N GLY A 62 3.01 -9.39 10.51
CA GLY A 62 4.25 -8.63 10.76
C GLY A 62 5.22 -9.28 11.73
N ASP A 63 4.93 -10.50 12.22
CA ASP A 63 5.66 -11.15 13.31
C ASP A 63 6.94 -11.90 12.89
N GLY A 64 7.18 -12.05 11.59
CA GLY A 64 8.32 -12.80 11.04
C GLY A 64 8.24 -14.32 11.21
N LEU A 65 7.11 -14.85 11.69
CA LEU A 65 6.82 -16.28 11.84
C LEU A 65 5.72 -16.75 10.88
N HIS A 66 4.92 -15.82 10.37
CA HIS A 66 3.88 -16.07 9.39
C HIS A 66 4.09 -15.20 8.14
N PRO A 67 3.58 -15.64 6.98
CA PRO A 67 3.70 -14.86 5.76
C PRO A 67 3.01 -13.49 5.89
N GLY A 68 3.57 -12.52 5.20
CA GLY A 68 3.02 -11.16 5.15
C GLY A 68 3.70 -10.33 4.10
N GLY A 69 3.41 -9.04 4.09
CA GLY A 69 3.98 -8.17 3.08
C GLY A 69 3.48 -6.75 3.15
N PHE A 70 3.79 -6.00 2.11
CA PHE A 70 3.32 -4.65 1.93
C PHE A 70 3.26 -4.24 0.46
N LEU A 71 2.43 -3.24 0.19
CA LEU A 71 2.33 -2.53 -1.08
C LEU A 71 3.03 -1.18 -0.98
N VAL A 72 3.59 -0.72 -2.09
CA VAL A 72 4.03 0.66 -2.26
C VAL A 72 3.21 1.30 -3.36
N THR A 73 2.28 2.18 -2.96
CA THR A 73 1.46 3.02 -3.86
C THR A 73 2.21 4.30 -4.22
N LYS A 74 1.70 5.07 -5.19
CA LYS A 74 2.27 6.39 -5.52
C LYS A 74 2.20 7.34 -4.33
N LEU A 75 1.07 7.39 -3.64
CA LEU A 75 0.87 8.27 -2.48
C LEU A 75 1.74 7.86 -1.29
N GLY A 76 1.84 6.56 -1.00
CA GLY A 76 2.77 6.05 0.02
C GLY A 76 4.23 6.34 -0.34
N GLY A 77 4.60 6.15 -1.62
CA GLY A 77 5.93 6.48 -2.14
C GLY A 77 6.30 7.96 -2.01
N LEU A 78 5.34 8.87 -2.24
CA LEU A 78 5.53 10.31 -2.04
C LEU A 78 5.78 10.65 -0.58
N SER A 79 5.04 10.05 0.35
CA SER A 79 5.27 10.25 1.79
C SER A 79 6.66 9.74 2.21
N VAL A 80 7.07 8.56 1.73
CA VAL A 80 8.43 8.02 1.97
C VAL A 80 9.51 8.95 1.44
N LEU A 81 9.37 9.42 0.19
CA LEU A 81 10.31 10.35 -0.44
C LEU A 81 10.43 11.63 0.40
N ALA A 82 9.30 12.24 0.77
CA ALA A 82 9.27 13.46 1.56
C ALA A 82 9.89 13.25 2.95
N THR A 83 9.63 12.13 3.63
CA THR A 83 10.27 11.82 4.92
C THR A 83 11.78 11.69 4.78
N HIS A 84 12.26 10.94 3.79
CA HIS A 84 13.70 10.77 3.57
C HIS A 84 14.42 12.09 3.26
N MET A 85 13.80 12.98 2.47
CA MET A 85 14.35 14.30 2.16
C MET A 85 14.34 15.20 3.40
N ALA A 86 13.22 15.28 4.12
CA ALA A 86 13.09 16.11 5.30
C ALA A 86 14.05 15.70 6.43
N LEU A 87 14.28 14.39 6.64
CA LEU A 87 15.29 13.89 7.58
C LEU A 87 16.72 14.36 7.26
N ARG A 88 16.97 14.78 6.02
CA ARG A 88 18.26 15.34 5.54
C ARG A 88 18.24 16.86 5.44
N GLY A 89 17.16 17.52 5.86
CA GLY A 89 16.96 18.97 5.69
C GLY A 89 16.73 19.40 4.25
N LEU A 90 16.19 18.50 3.41
CA LEU A 90 15.91 18.73 1.99
C LEU A 90 14.41 18.68 1.69
N GLU A 91 14.05 19.21 0.53
CA GLU A 91 12.70 19.17 -0.04
C GLU A 91 12.72 18.39 -1.36
N PRO A 92 11.71 17.55 -1.66
CA PRO A 92 11.60 16.90 -2.97
C PRO A 92 11.48 17.94 -4.09
N SER A 93 12.25 17.76 -5.16
CA SER A 93 12.11 18.57 -6.37
C SER A 93 10.89 18.15 -7.20
N ALA A 94 10.48 18.99 -8.15
CA ALA A 94 9.43 18.63 -9.09
C ALA A 94 9.74 17.35 -9.89
N ALA A 95 11.03 17.10 -10.19
CA ALA A 95 11.46 15.88 -10.88
C ALA A 95 11.33 14.65 -9.97
N ASP A 96 11.66 14.77 -8.68
CA ASP A 96 11.50 13.67 -7.72
C ASP A 96 10.01 13.30 -7.55
N ILE A 97 9.14 14.32 -7.47
CA ILE A 97 7.68 14.12 -7.39
C ILE A 97 7.18 13.43 -8.66
N ALA A 98 7.55 13.96 -9.85
CA ALA A 98 7.16 13.40 -11.13
C ALA A 98 7.60 11.94 -11.27
N GLN A 99 8.83 11.61 -10.85
CA GLN A 99 9.34 10.24 -10.89
C GLN A 99 8.45 9.25 -10.12
N VAL A 100 7.88 9.66 -8.98
CA VAL A 100 6.96 8.81 -8.20
C VAL A 100 5.57 8.81 -8.80
N THR A 101 5.02 9.98 -9.15
CA THR A 101 3.64 10.09 -9.66
C THR A 101 3.47 9.49 -11.06
N GLU A 102 4.52 9.44 -11.87
CA GLU A 102 4.51 8.88 -13.22
C GLU A 102 4.98 7.43 -13.27
N ALA A 103 5.40 6.85 -12.14
CA ALA A 103 5.80 5.46 -12.07
C ALA A 103 4.69 4.54 -12.63
N PRO A 104 4.99 3.68 -13.62
CA PRO A 104 3.96 2.90 -14.31
C PRO A 104 3.50 1.68 -13.50
N THR A 105 4.17 1.37 -12.39
CA THR A 105 3.96 0.14 -11.63
C THR A 105 3.81 0.39 -10.14
N MET A 106 2.90 -0.35 -9.52
CA MET A 106 2.86 -0.59 -8.07
C MET A 106 3.83 -1.71 -7.69
N LEU A 107 4.46 -1.62 -6.51
CA LEU A 107 5.30 -2.68 -5.96
C LEU A 107 4.54 -3.50 -4.91
N VAL A 108 4.64 -4.82 -5.00
CA VAL A 108 4.16 -5.78 -4.00
C VAL A 108 5.38 -6.50 -3.44
N SER A 109 5.62 -6.40 -2.13
CA SER A 109 6.69 -7.11 -1.44
C SER A 109 6.07 -8.10 -0.47
N THR A 110 6.45 -9.37 -0.58
CA THR A 110 5.99 -10.43 0.31
C THR A 110 7.17 -11.07 1.02
N VAL A 111 6.94 -11.53 2.24
CA VAL A 111 7.80 -12.43 2.98
C VAL A 111 7.05 -13.76 3.10
N ILE A 112 7.66 -14.80 2.56
CA ILE A 112 7.20 -16.19 2.68
C ILE A 112 8.18 -16.99 3.51
N LEU A 113 7.75 -18.15 4.02
CA LEU A 113 8.56 -19.01 4.87
C LEU A 113 8.65 -20.43 4.33
N GLY A 114 9.75 -21.11 4.64
CA GLY A 114 10.01 -22.48 4.18
C GLY A 114 11.14 -23.17 4.95
N ASP A 115 11.42 -24.43 4.58
CA ASP A 115 12.34 -25.29 5.34
C ASP A 115 13.72 -25.51 4.69
N SER A 116 13.95 -24.96 3.51
CA SER A 116 15.22 -25.02 2.77
C SER A 116 15.71 -23.60 2.44
N PRO A 117 17.03 -23.31 2.42
CA PRO A 117 17.56 -22.01 2.00
C PRO A 117 17.17 -21.60 0.57
N SER A 118 16.86 -22.56 -0.31
CA SER A 118 16.55 -22.30 -1.72
C SER A 118 15.05 -22.34 -2.03
N PHE A 119 14.18 -22.44 -1.02
CA PHE A 119 12.76 -22.74 -1.23
C PHE A 119 12.02 -21.70 -2.09
N ALA A 120 12.47 -20.45 -2.03
CA ALA A 120 11.86 -19.34 -2.74
C ALA A 120 12.44 -19.09 -4.14
N VAL A 121 13.51 -19.79 -4.55
CA VAL A 121 14.10 -19.61 -5.89
C VAL A 121 13.03 -19.86 -6.95
N ASN A 122 12.90 -18.95 -7.92
CA ASN A 122 11.84 -18.96 -8.95
C ASN A 122 10.40 -18.80 -8.42
N SER A 123 10.21 -18.19 -7.25
CA SER A 123 8.87 -17.85 -6.79
C SER A 123 8.21 -16.83 -7.71
N TYR A 124 6.87 -16.86 -7.75
CA TYR A 124 6.06 -15.96 -8.56
C TYR A 124 4.94 -15.34 -7.73
N ILE A 125 4.45 -14.17 -8.14
CA ILE A 125 3.32 -13.48 -7.50
C ILE A 125 2.27 -13.20 -8.57
N LEU A 126 0.99 -13.40 -8.27
CA LEU A 126 -0.14 -13.00 -9.09
C LEU A 126 -1.10 -12.13 -8.27
N LEU A 127 -1.85 -11.26 -8.95
CA LEU A 127 -3.07 -10.68 -8.40
C LEU A 127 -4.26 -11.38 -9.05
N ASP A 128 -5.20 -11.84 -8.25
CA ASP A 128 -6.49 -12.34 -8.71
C ASP A 128 -7.59 -11.36 -8.30
N GLN A 129 -8.31 -10.85 -9.29
CA GLN A 129 -9.43 -9.92 -9.15
C GLN A 129 -10.69 -10.57 -9.72
N GLU A 130 -11.13 -11.65 -9.05
CA GLU A 130 -12.27 -12.53 -9.33
C GLU A 130 -12.25 -13.24 -10.70
N ARG A 131 -12.28 -12.47 -11.80
CA ARG A 131 -12.32 -12.97 -13.18
C ARG A 131 -11.06 -12.64 -13.95
N ARG A 132 -10.13 -11.92 -13.33
CA ARG A 132 -8.91 -11.44 -13.97
C ARG A 132 -7.70 -11.81 -13.14
N VAL A 133 -6.85 -12.66 -13.72
CA VAL A 133 -5.50 -12.90 -13.23
C VAL A 133 -4.56 -11.86 -13.84
N VAL A 134 -3.95 -11.04 -13.01
CA VAL A 134 -2.98 -10.04 -13.40
C VAL A 134 -1.57 -10.58 -13.16
N LYS A 135 -0.76 -10.59 -14.22
CA LYS A 135 0.64 -11.00 -14.16
C LYS A 135 1.54 -9.82 -13.83
N PRO A 136 2.61 -10.03 -13.04
CA PRO A 136 3.58 -8.98 -12.75
C PRO A 136 4.42 -8.65 -13.98
N ALA A 137 4.85 -7.39 -14.06
CA ALA A 137 5.83 -6.93 -15.05
C ALA A 137 7.23 -7.48 -14.74
N THR A 138 7.60 -7.52 -13.46
CA THR A 138 8.85 -8.16 -13.00
C THR A 138 8.63 -8.87 -11.67
N VAL A 139 9.42 -9.91 -11.43
CA VAL A 139 9.52 -10.59 -10.13
C VAL A 139 11.01 -10.70 -9.77
N ARG A 140 11.33 -10.45 -8.51
CA ARG A 140 12.67 -10.59 -7.93
C ARG A 140 12.55 -11.38 -6.63
N VAL A 141 13.50 -12.28 -6.43
CA VAL A 141 13.64 -13.04 -5.19
C VAL A 141 15.09 -12.94 -4.75
N ASP A 142 15.30 -12.87 -3.44
CA ASP A 142 16.64 -13.01 -2.89
C ASP A 142 17.16 -14.43 -3.17
N GLY A 143 18.38 -14.54 -3.72
CA GLY A 143 18.92 -15.83 -4.20
C GLY A 143 19.05 -16.92 -3.14
N GLN A 144 19.13 -16.55 -1.85
CA GLN A 144 19.03 -17.46 -0.71
C GLN A 144 18.16 -16.85 0.38
N ALA A 145 17.32 -17.69 0.98
CA ALA A 145 16.49 -17.34 2.11
C ALA A 145 17.31 -17.15 3.39
N SER A 146 16.92 -16.15 4.19
CA SER A 146 17.52 -15.90 5.50
C SER A 146 16.93 -16.83 6.56
N ARG A 147 17.67 -17.09 7.64
CA ARG A 147 17.12 -17.84 8.78
C ARG A 147 15.93 -17.09 9.39
N SER A 148 14.87 -17.82 9.72
CA SER A 148 13.76 -17.27 10.47
C SER A 148 14.11 -17.14 11.96
N SER A 149 13.25 -16.47 12.72
CA SER A 149 13.32 -16.42 14.18
C SER A 149 13.05 -17.78 14.85
N ALA A 150 12.44 -18.73 14.14
CA ALA A 150 12.18 -20.09 14.62
C ALA A 150 13.38 -21.04 14.44
N TRP A 151 14.41 -20.66 13.67
CA TRP A 151 15.56 -21.51 13.38
C TRP A 151 16.19 -22.09 14.67
N PRO A 152 16.50 -23.40 14.73
CA PRO A 152 16.47 -24.39 13.64
C PRO A 152 15.14 -25.14 13.48
N LYS A 153 14.08 -24.74 14.19
CA LYS A 153 12.73 -25.31 14.05
C LYS A 153 12.04 -24.75 12.80
N SER A 154 11.07 -25.50 12.30
CA SER A 154 10.23 -25.07 11.18
C SER A 154 9.24 -23.98 11.59
N PRO A 155 8.92 -23.02 10.69
CA PRO A 155 9.55 -22.82 9.39
C PRO A 155 10.95 -22.20 9.54
N LYS A 156 11.95 -22.81 8.92
CA LYS A 156 13.39 -22.54 9.19
C LYS A 156 13.93 -21.26 8.54
N PHE A 157 13.37 -20.88 7.41
CA PHE A 157 13.85 -19.79 6.59
C PHE A 157 12.71 -18.85 6.19
N LEU A 158 13.06 -17.59 5.93
CA LEU A 158 12.20 -16.58 5.35
C LEU A 158 12.86 -16.01 4.08
N ALA A 159 12.05 -15.69 3.09
CA ALA A 159 12.51 -15.11 1.84
C ALA A 159 11.61 -13.97 1.41
N LYS A 160 12.21 -12.92 0.82
CA LYS A 160 11.49 -11.81 0.23
C LYS A 160 11.24 -12.09 -1.25
N VAL A 161 9.98 -11.99 -1.67
CA VAL A 161 9.57 -12.05 -3.08
C VAL A 161 8.93 -10.71 -3.42
N VAL A 162 9.52 -9.99 -4.36
CA VAL A 162 9.09 -8.66 -4.78
C VAL A 162 8.60 -8.73 -6.22
N ALA A 163 7.39 -8.25 -6.46
CA ALA A 163 6.82 -8.12 -7.78
C ALA A 163 6.41 -6.67 -8.07
N THR A 164 6.38 -6.31 -9.35
CA THR A 164 5.83 -5.04 -9.81
C THR A 164 4.66 -5.29 -10.74
N PHE A 165 3.57 -4.54 -10.59
CA PHE A 165 2.35 -4.66 -11.38
C PHE A 165 2.07 -3.34 -12.05
N ARG A 166 1.85 -3.33 -13.36
CA ARG A 166 1.49 -2.09 -14.07
C ARG A 166 0.12 -1.63 -13.61
N TYR A 167 0.00 -0.35 -13.32
CA TYR A 167 -1.29 0.24 -12.91
C TYR A 167 -2.39 0.05 -13.97
N ALA A 168 -2.02 -0.04 -15.26
CA ALA A 168 -2.96 -0.30 -16.35
C ALA A 168 -3.47 -1.77 -16.39
N ASP A 169 -2.80 -2.68 -15.68
CA ASP A 169 -3.06 -4.12 -15.78
C ASP A 169 -4.00 -4.65 -14.67
N PHE A 170 -4.27 -3.86 -13.62
CA PHE A 170 -5.18 -4.24 -12.52
C PHE A 170 -6.23 -3.16 -12.26
N ASP A 171 -7.34 -3.56 -11.64
CA ASP A 171 -8.38 -2.65 -11.17
C ASP A 171 -8.01 -2.10 -9.77
N PRO A 172 -7.82 -0.78 -9.60
CA PRO A 172 -7.44 -0.17 -8.33
C PRO A 172 -8.54 -0.19 -7.26
N SER A 173 -9.76 -0.61 -7.61
CA SER A 173 -10.91 -0.67 -6.71
C SER A 173 -11.42 -2.09 -6.47
N ALA A 174 -10.79 -3.11 -7.06
CA ALA A 174 -11.25 -4.48 -6.91
C ALA A 174 -10.78 -5.12 -5.60
N LEU A 175 -11.63 -5.99 -5.06
CA LEU A 175 -11.18 -7.00 -4.10
C LEU A 175 -10.14 -7.88 -4.79
N THR A 176 -8.98 -7.99 -4.16
CA THR A 176 -7.79 -8.57 -4.78
C THR A 176 -7.21 -9.65 -3.87
N THR A 177 -6.97 -10.84 -4.42
CA THR A 177 -6.17 -11.87 -3.76
C THR A 177 -4.76 -11.85 -4.33
N ILE A 178 -3.78 -11.51 -3.51
CA ILE A 178 -2.36 -11.67 -3.82
C ILE A 178 -2.02 -13.14 -3.57
N THR A 179 -1.58 -13.85 -4.61
CA THR A 179 -1.13 -15.24 -4.48
C THR A 179 0.36 -15.33 -4.77
N VAL A 180 1.11 -15.91 -3.84
CA VAL A 180 2.54 -16.20 -3.98
C VAL A 180 2.71 -17.70 -4.18
N PHE A 181 3.46 -18.08 -5.21
CA PHE A 181 3.82 -19.46 -5.52
C PHE A 181 5.29 -19.65 -5.19
N PRO A 182 5.65 -20.30 -4.07
CA PRO A 182 7.04 -20.65 -3.79
C PRO A 182 7.60 -21.59 -4.85
N GLY A 183 8.90 -21.48 -5.13
CA GLY A 183 9.55 -22.33 -6.15
C GLY A 183 9.51 -23.82 -5.86
N THR A 184 9.39 -24.21 -4.59
CA THR A 184 9.23 -25.61 -4.17
C THR A 184 7.78 -26.11 -4.21
N GLY A 185 6.83 -25.28 -4.62
CA GLY A 185 5.40 -25.59 -4.64
C GLY A 185 4.65 -25.09 -3.40
N GLY A 186 3.32 -25.25 -3.43
CA GLY A 186 2.39 -24.66 -2.48
C GLY A 186 1.95 -23.25 -2.90
N GLU A 187 1.05 -22.66 -2.13
CA GLU A 187 0.48 -21.34 -2.39
C GLU A 187 0.30 -20.59 -1.07
N VAL A 188 0.52 -19.28 -1.11
CA VAL A 188 0.24 -18.36 0.01
C VAL A 188 -0.67 -17.26 -0.52
N HIS A 189 -1.80 -17.05 0.16
CA HIS A 189 -2.82 -16.10 -0.27
C HIS A 189 -2.99 -14.96 0.73
N PHE A 190 -3.19 -13.74 0.21
CA PHE A 190 -3.55 -12.57 1.00
C PHE A 190 -4.73 -11.86 0.33
N SER A 191 -5.85 -11.72 1.03
CA SER A 191 -7.00 -10.96 0.53
C SER A 191 -6.90 -9.50 0.97
N LEU A 192 -6.98 -8.58 0.00
CA LEU A 192 -6.94 -7.14 0.21
C LEU A 192 -8.06 -6.48 -0.58
N ASN A 193 -8.74 -5.50 0.02
CA ASN A 193 -9.65 -4.63 -0.71
C ASN A 193 -8.87 -3.41 -1.22
N PHE A 194 -8.56 -3.34 -2.51
CA PHE A 194 -7.80 -2.20 -3.05
C PHE A 194 -8.59 -0.88 -2.97
N ALA A 195 -9.93 -0.95 -2.91
CA ALA A 195 -10.77 0.20 -2.66
C ALA A 195 -10.65 0.76 -1.23
N GLU A 196 -9.87 0.16 -0.32
CA GLU A 196 -9.65 0.67 1.03
C GLU A 196 -8.22 1.21 1.25
N ILE A 197 -7.44 1.30 0.17
CA ILE A 197 -6.01 1.62 0.21
C ILE A 197 -5.77 2.97 -0.45
N ASP A 198 -4.95 3.82 0.19
CA ASP A 198 -4.42 5.08 -0.35
C ASP A 198 -2.97 4.92 -0.87
#